data_AF-A0A208YAA4-F1
#
_entry.id   AF-A0A208YAA4-F1
#
_cell.length_a   1.000
_cell.length_b   1.000
_cell.length_c   1.000
_cell.angle_alpha   90.00
_cell.angle_beta   90.00
_cell.angle_gamma   90.00
#
_symmetry.space_group_name_H-M   'P 1'
#
loop_
_entity.id
_entity.type
_entity.pdbx_description
1 polymer ?
#
loop_
_entity_poly.entity_id
_entity_poly.type
_entity_poly.pdbx_seq_one_letter_code
_entity_poly.pdbx_strand_id
1 'polypeptide(L)'
;MAWLKIAALGAAWAVVGAAQADVPTSREYKVLLKPALFADHPKNASNAYLADLKAALASAGFDRSIDGSFAKDKERTVRFYDSPGSCQLRAQSYSFRERVSDKRESTLKFRSTSQSAAAGVTITGSESGADSKFEMDKTASATAYSRSTKQNFSSGKNLNKMKDVTDLYPVATGLDIVRDDPLVVVGGLSIWEKTYDGPDSDLGQQGADFTVSLWYLNESDTTPVVAEASFTVEASGGDFTNKVTQRSELIFNTMTQMSSWTAPTAIPKTNWVYQYNPSFCSSGQGAEIEASATAQPF
;
A
#
# COMPACT_ATOMS: atom_id res chain seq x y z
N MET A 1 -34.64 50.68 46.64
CA MET A 1 -33.79 51.53 45.79
C MET A 1 -32.80 50.61 45.07
N ALA A 2 -33.09 50.30 43.80
CA ALA A 2 -32.33 50.80 42.63
C ALA A 2 -30.91 50.20 42.56
N TRP A 3 -30.70 49.10 41.81
CA TRP A 3 -30.09 49.05 40.45
C TRP A 3 -28.58 49.39 40.48
N LEU A 4 -27.66 48.55 39.99
CA LEU A 4 -27.38 48.33 38.57
C LEU A 4 -26.77 46.94 38.31
N LYS A 5 -27.27 46.24 37.29
CA LYS A 5 -26.57 45.15 36.59
C LYS A 5 -25.82 45.75 35.42
N ILE A 6 -24.50 45.59 35.35
CA ILE A 6 -23.72 45.86 34.14
C ILE A 6 -23.65 44.54 33.37
N ALA A 7 -24.31 44.49 32.23
CA ALA A 7 -24.18 43.43 31.24
C ALA A 7 -22.88 43.67 30.46
N ALA A 8 -21.91 42.76 30.59
CA ALA A 8 -20.80 42.67 29.65
C ALA A 8 -21.24 41.76 28.49
N LEU A 9 -21.56 42.37 27.34
CA LEU A 9 -21.71 41.64 26.08
C LEU A 9 -20.35 41.09 25.66
N GLY A 10 -20.33 39.79 25.36
CA GLY A 10 -19.16 39.09 24.86
C GLY A 10 -18.82 39.43 23.42
N ALA A 11 -17.53 39.31 23.12
CA ALA A 11 -17.04 39.03 21.78
C ALA A 11 -16.14 37.78 21.89
N ALA A 12 -16.75 36.60 21.79
CA ALA A 12 -16.02 35.37 21.57
C ALA A 12 -15.57 35.37 20.11
N TRP A 13 -14.31 35.75 19.87
CA TRP A 13 -13.66 35.51 18.60
C TRP A 13 -13.50 34.00 18.45
N ALA A 14 -14.40 33.39 17.69
CA ALA A 14 -14.17 32.05 17.17
C ALA A 14 -12.94 32.14 16.25
N VAL A 15 -11.79 31.71 16.75
CA VAL A 15 -10.65 31.42 15.90
C VAL A 15 -11.08 30.22 15.05
N VAL A 16 -11.55 30.50 13.85
CA VAL A 16 -11.69 29.48 12.81
C VAL A 16 -10.27 29.08 12.46
N GLY A 17 -9.73 28.10 13.19
CA GLY A 17 -8.51 27.42 12.76
C GLY A 17 -8.81 26.84 11.40
N ALA A 18 -8.10 27.31 10.37
CA ALA A 18 -8.12 26.64 9.07
C ALA A 18 -7.79 25.17 9.34
N ALA A 19 -8.74 24.27 9.07
CA ALA A 19 -8.48 22.85 9.15
C ALA A 19 -7.31 22.57 8.21
N GLN A 20 -6.15 22.23 8.77
CA GLN A 20 -5.01 21.83 7.99
C GLN A 20 -5.47 20.61 7.17
N ALA A 21 -5.31 20.67 5.85
CA ALA A 21 -5.61 19.52 5.02
C ALA A 21 -4.80 18.33 5.55
N ASP A 22 -5.46 17.18 5.75
CA ASP A 22 -4.75 16.00 6.24
C ASP A 22 -3.60 15.67 5.28
N VAL A 23 -2.46 15.28 5.83
CA VAL A 23 -1.21 15.03 5.10
C VAL A 23 -0.76 13.60 5.33
N PRO A 24 -0.11 12.95 4.34
CA PRO A 24 0.44 11.62 4.54
C PRO A 24 1.42 11.62 5.71
N THR A 25 1.28 10.66 6.61
CA THR A 25 2.19 10.46 7.75
C THR A 25 3.31 9.48 7.43
N SER A 26 3.28 8.89 6.23
CA SER A 26 4.35 8.03 5.72
C SER A 26 4.52 8.17 4.21
N ARG A 27 5.72 7.85 3.73
CA ARG A 27 6.09 7.79 2.31
C ARG A 27 6.78 6.46 2.04
N GLU A 28 6.18 5.62 1.21
CA GLU A 28 6.77 4.35 0.79
C GLU A 28 7.20 4.41 -0.68
N TYR A 29 8.47 4.11 -0.93
CA TYR A 29 9.07 4.12 -2.26
C TYR A 29 9.31 2.68 -2.69
N LYS A 30 8.90 2.30 -3.89
CA LYS A 30 8.91 0.91 -4.36
C LYS A 30 9.53 0.79 -5.74
N VAL A 31 10.39 -0.22 -5.91
CA VAL A 31 10.89 -0.65 -7.21
C VAL A 31 10.62 -2.13 -7.39
N LEU A 32 10.27 -2.52 -8.61
CA LEU A 32 10.13 -3.92 -8.95
C LEU A 32 11.48 -4.47 -9.40
N LEU A 33 11.80 -5.65 -8.90
CA LEU A 33 13.04 -6.36 -9.13
C LEU A 33 12.79 -7.55 -10.06
N LYS A 34 13.85 -8.05 -10.69
CA LYS A 34 13.82 -9.25 -11.52
C LYS A 34 13.59 -10.48 -10.62
N PRO A 35 12.44 -11.17 -10.71
CA PRO A 35 12.14 -12.26 -9.77
C PRO A 35 13.12 -13.43 -9.85
N ALA A 36 13.66 -13.73 -11.04
CA ALA A 36 14.65 -14.79 -11.25
C ALA A 36 15.93 -14.65 -10.42
N LEU A 37 16.30 -13.44 -10.00
CA LEU A 37 17.48 -13.22 -9.14
C LEU A 37 17.28 -13.75 -7.72
N PHE A 38 16.04 -14.00 -7.31
CA PHE A 38 15.67 -14.46 -5.97
C PHE A 38 15.35 -15.96 -5.92
N ALA A 39 15.55 -16.68 -7.02
CA ALA A 39 15.36 -18.12 -7.06
C ALA A 39 16.29 -18.83 -6.06
N ASP A 40 15.74 -19.81 -5.34
CA ASP A 40 16.42 -20.74 -4.41
C ASP A 40 17.05 -20.11 -3.15
N HIS A 41 17.68 -18.93 -3.25
CA HIS A 41 18.39 -18.26 -2.17
C HIS A 41 17.94 -16.80 -1.95
N PRO A 42 16.64 -16.56 -1.70
CA PRO A 42 16.07 -15.21 -1.62
C PRO A 42 16.73 -14.31 -0.57
N LYS A 43 17.12 -14.83 0.60
CA LYS A 43 17.83 -14.04 1.61
C LYS A 43 19.20 -13.55 1.11
N ASN A 44 19.93 -14.40 0.39
CA ASN A 44 21.25 -14.05 -0.13
C ASN A 44 21.11 -13.01 -1.24
N ALA A 45 20.13 -13.19 -2.14
CA ALA A 45 19.81 -12.22 -3.18
C ALA A 45 19.41 -10.85 -2.61
N SER A 46 18.56 -10.80 -1.58
CA SER A 46 18.19 -9.55 -0.90
C SER A 46 19.41 -8.83 -0.32
N ASN A 47 20.35 -9.56 0.29
CA ASN A 47 21.56 -8.96 0.86
C ASN A 47 22.60 -8.57 -0.21
N ALA A 48 22.66 -9.29 -1.34
CA ALA A 48 23.45 -8.87 -2.49
C ALA A 48 22.91 -7.58 -3.11
N TYR A 49 21.58 -7.47 -3.27
CA TYR A 49 20.91 -6.24 -3.68
C TYR A 49 21.24 -5.07 -2.74
N LEU A 50 21.18 -5.30 -1.43
CA LEU A 50 21.53 -4.30 -0.43
C LEU A 50 23.00 -3.84 -0.56
N ALA A 51 23.93 -4.76 -0.77
CA ALA A 51 25.35 -4.44 -0.93
C ALA A 51 25.58 -3.56 -2.17
N ASP A 52 24.96 -3.91 -3.30
CA ASP A 52 25.03 -3.12 -4.53
C ASP A 52 24.37 -1.74 -4.37
N LEU A 53 23.25 -1.66 -3.65
CA LEU A 53 22.58 -0.39 -3.35
C LEU A 53 23.49 0.52 -2.51
N LYS A 54 24.13 -0.01 -1.46
CA LYS A 54 25.07 0.75 -0.63
C LYS A 54 26.25 1.29 -1.46
N ALA A 55 26.80 0.47 -2.36
CA ALA A 55 27.88 0.89 -3.26
C ALA A 55 27.44 1.96 -4.27
N ALA A 56 26.24 1.81 -4.85
CA ALA A 56 25.66 2.78 -5.77
C ALA A 56 25.37 4.12 -5.07
N LEU A 57 24.85 4.09 -3.84
CA LEU A 57 24.58 5.29 -3.05
C LEU A 57 25.85 6.04 -2.65
N ALA A 58 26.90 5.32 -2.26
CA ALA A 58 28.20 5.92 -2.00
C ALA A 58 28.73 6.65 -3.24
N SER A 59 28.57 6.04 -4.43
CA SER A 59 28.95 6.65 -5.71
C SER A 59 28.09 7.86 -6.08
N ALA A 60 26.83 7.87 -5.68
CA ALA A 60 25.87 8.96 -5.91
C ALA A 60 25.98 10.10 -4.87
N GLY A 61 26.94 10.03 -3.95
CA GLY A 61 27.17 11.07 -2.94
C GLY A 61 26.17 11.05 -1.78
N PHE A 62 25.58 9.90 -1.47
CA PHE A 62 24.73 9.75 -0.29
C PHE A 62 25.55 9.99 0.99
N ASP A 63 25.12 10.94 1.81
CA ASP A 63 25.87 11.47 2.97
C ASP A 63 25.45 10.82 4.30
N ARG A 64 24.89 9.61 4.21
CA ARG A 64 24.31 8.83 5.31
C ARG A 64 24.59 7.34 5.10
N SER A 65 24.28 6.54 6.11
CA SER A 65 24.44 5.09 6.08
C SER A 65 23.12 4.38 5.82
N ILE A 66 23.22 3.19 5.24
CA ILE A 66 22.20 2.15 5.40
C ILE A 66 22.88 1.06 6.23
N ASP A 67 22.31 0.74 7.38
CA ASP A 67 22.86 -0.20 8.33
C ASP A 67 22.06 -1.52 8.31
N GLY A 68 22.53 -2.52 9.05
CA GLY A 68 21.88 -3.84 9.10
C GLY A 68 21.95 -4.66 7.81
N SER A 69 21.10 -5.68 7.77
CA SER A 69 21.02 -6.70 6.72
C SER A 69 19.60 -7.25 6.63
N PHE A 70 19.19 -7.73 5.46
CA PHE A 70 17.89 -8.36 5.29
C PHE A 70 17.83 -9.72 5.99
N ALA A 71 16.87 -9.86 6.90
CA ALA A 71 16.50 -11.09 7.59
C ALA A 71 15.08 -11.51 7.21
N LYS A 72 14.77 -12.80 7.31
CA LYS A 72 13.41 -13.32 7.08
C LYS A 72 12.47 -12.70 8.12
N ASP A 73 11.37 -12.13 7.65
CA ASP A 73 10.36 -11.45 8.49
C ASP A 73 9.06 -12.26 8.54
N LYS A 74 8.28 -12.30 7.45
CA LYS A 74 6.99 -12.99 7.41
C LYS A 74 6.92 -14.00 6.28
N GLU A 75 6.17 -15.06 6.54
CA GLU A 75 5.64 -15.96 5.52
C GLU A 75 4.14 -16.07 5.72
N ARG A 76 3.38 -15.83 4.66
CA ARG A 76 1.92 -15.77 4.73
C ARG A 76 1.27 -15.96 3.38
N THR A 77 0.01 -16.36 3.41
CA THR A 77 -0.84 -16.33 2.22
C THR A 77 -1.44 -14.93 2.03
N VAL A 78 -1.58 -14.51 0.78
CA VAL A 78 -2.19 -13.24 0.37
C VAL A 78 -3.28 -13.51 -0.66
N ARG A 79 -4.48 -12.98 -0.43
CA ARG A 79 -5.62 -13.08 -1.35
C ARG A 79 -6.24 -11.72 -1.54
N PHE A 80 -6.52 -11.35 -2.77
CA PHE A 80 -7.35 -10.19 -3.08
C PHE A 80 -8.74 -10.67 -3.43
N TYR A 81 -9.74 -9.90 -3.02
CA TYR A 81 -11.13 -10.21 -3.29
C TYR A 81 -11.80 -9.03 -3.99
N ASP A 82 -12.70 -9.36 -4.91
CA ASP A 82 -13.61 -8.40 -5.52
C ASP A 82 -14.81 -9.17 -6.10
N SER A 83 -15.76 -8.45 -6.70
CA SER A 83 -16.93 -9.01 -7.38
C SER A 83 -16.58 -9.41 -8.81
N PRO A 84 -16.89 -10.65 -9.25
CA PRO A 84 -16.62 -11.09 -10.60
C PRO A 84 -17.49 -10.33 -11.60
N GLY A 85 -16.94 -9.98 -12.75
CA GLY A 85 -17.61 -9.27 -13.84
C GLY A 85 -17.82 -7.78 -13.64
N SER A 86 -17.92 -7.28 -12.39
CA SER A 86 -18.11 -5.85 -12.11
C SER A 86 -16.92 -5.20 -11.41
N CYS A 87 -16.13 -5.97 -10.66
CA CYS A 87 -14.99 -5.45 -9.87
C CYS A 87 -15.32 -4.17 -9.10
N GLN A 88 -16.44 -4.19 -8.37
CA GLN A 88 -17.01 -3.04 -7.67
C GLN A 88 -16.00 -2.29 -6.81
N LEU A 89 -15.06 -2.98 -6.13
CA LEU A 89 -14.04 -2.31 -5.33
C LEU A 89 -13.05 -1.58 -6.24
N ARG A 90 -12.47 -2.29 -7.21
CA ARG A 90 -11.48 -1.72 -8.12
C ARG A 90 -12.04 -0.57 -8.94
N ALA A 91 -13.28 -0.67 -9.38
CA ALA A 91 -13.99 0.37 -10.15
C ALA A 91 -14.10 1.69 -9.38
N GLN A 92 -14.01 1.63 -8.05
CA GLN A 92 -14.08 2.78 -7.14
C GLN A 92 -12.75 3.08 -6.44
N SER A 93 -11.64 2.57 -7.00
CA SER A 93 -10.29 2.74 -6.48
C SER A 93 -10.02 2.15 -5.10
N TYR A 94 -10.86 1.19 -4.69
CA TYR A 94 -10.65 0.36 -3.51
C TYR A 94 -10.00 -0.97 -3.87
N SER A 95 -9.26 -1.53 -2.91
CA SER A 95 -8.77 -2.89 -2.93
C SER A 95 -8.97 -3.52 -1.57
N PHE A 96 -9.50 -4.75 -1.55
CA PHE A 96 -9.68 -5.53 -0.34
C PHE A 96 -8.79 -6.77 -0.40
N ARG A 97 -7.99 -6.97 0.64
CA ARG A 97 -6.98 -8.03 0.71
C ARG A 97 -7.04 -8.72 2.05
N GLU A 98 -6.97 -10.04 2.02
CA GLU A 98 -6.69 -10.89 3.16
C GLU A 98 -5.21 -11.30 3.19
N ARG A 99 -4.64 -11.34 4.38
CA ARG A 99 -3.37 -11.97 4.69
C ARG A 99 -3.58 -13.02 5.78
N VAL A 100 -2.98 -14.19 5.60
CA VAL A 100 -3.08 -15.30 6.55
C VAL A 100 -1.70 -15.80 6.94
N SER A 101 -1.33 -15.55 8.19
CA SER A 101 -0.18 -16.16 8.88
C SER A 101 -0.71 -17.09 9.98
N ASP A 102 -0.38 -16.82 11.24
CA ASP A 102 -1.04 -17.33 12.45
C ASP A 102 -2.47 -16.79 12.63
N LYS A 103 -2.76 -15.60 12.08
CA LYS A 103 -4.06 -14.92 12.14
C LYS A 103 -4.51 -14.50 10.75
N ARG A 104 -5.82 -14.24 10.62
CA ARG A 104 -6.40 -13.61 9.44
C ARG A 104 -6.46 -12.10 9.65
N GLU A 105 -5.76 -11.37 8.80
CA GLU A 105 -5.76 -9.92 8.72
C GLU A 105 -6.44 -9.51 7.42
N SER A 106 -7.31 -8.51 7.48
CA SER A 106 -7.86 -7.87 6.30
C SER A 106 -7.33 -6.44 6.17
N THR A 107 -7.22 -5.95 4.94
CA THR A 107 -6.93 -4.54 4.65
C THR A 107 -7.90 -4.06 3.58
N LEU A 108 -8.61 -2.97 3.84
CA LEU A 108 -9.28 -2.18 2.81
C LEU A 108 -8.43 -0.94 2.55
N LYS A 109 -8.09 -0.70 1.28
CA LYS A 109 -7.26 0.42 0.86
C LYS A 109 -7.91 1.15 -0.31
N PHE A 110 -8.06 2.47 -0.16
CA PHE A 110 -8.35 3.41 -1.25
C PHE A 110 -7.05 3.99 -1.79
N ARG A 111 -6.92 4.14 -3.12
CA ARG A 111 -5.74 4.74 -3.76
C ARG A 111 -6.14 5.80 -4.78
N SER A 112 -5.46 6.94 -4.79
CA SER A 112 -5.67 8.00 -5.77
C SER A 112 -4.37 8.71 -6.12
N THR A 113 -4.22 9.22 -7.33
CA THR A 113 -3.13 10.14 -7.69
C THR A 113 -3.32 11.53 -7.09
N SER A 114 -4.52 11.84 -6.58
CA SER A 114 -4.82 13.09 -5.88
C SER A 114 -4.68 12.93 -4.38
N GLN A 115 -3.76 13.67 -3.77
CA GLN A 115 -3.59 13.72 -2.32
C GLN A 115 -4.86 14.19 -1.62
N SER A 116 -5.53 15.23 -2.14
CA SER A 116 -6.74 15.78 -1.51
C SER A 116 -7.91 14.81 -1.58
N ALA A 117 -8.03 14.04 -2.68
CA ALA A 117 -9.04 13.00 -2.80
C ALA A 117 -8.79 11.89 -1.77
N ALA A 118 -7.55 11.41 -1.64
CA ALA A 118 -7.20 10.41 -0.63
C ALA A 118 -7.35 10.93 0.81
N ALA A 119 -6.99 12.19 1.07
CA ALA A 119 -7.16 12.83 2.38
C ALA A 119 -8.64 12.89 2.81
N GLY A 120 -9.56 13.09 1.85
CA GLY A 120 -11.01 13.11 2.09
C GLY A 120 -11.64 11.73 2.32
N VAL A 121 -10.90 10.65 2.16
CA VAL A 121 -11.39 9.29 2.40
C VAL A 121 -11.17 8.90 3.87
N THR A 122 -12.22 8.36 4.47
CA THR A 122 -12.18 7.71 5.78
C THR A 122 -12.49 6.23 5.60
N ILE A 123 -11.67 5.39 6.23
CA ILE A 123 -11.92 3.95 6.35
C ILE A 123 -11.88 3.63 7.85
N THR A 124 -12.92 3.01 8.37
CA THR A 124 -13.01 2.61 9.78
C THR A 124 -13.24 1.12 9.84
N GLY A 125 -12.38 0.39 10.55
CA GLY A 125 -12.58 -1.04 10.83
C GLY A 125 -13.60 -1.28 11.93
N SER A 126 -14.22 -2.46 11.95
CA SER A 126 -15.18 -2.88 12.97
C SER A 126 -14.52 -3.28 14.28
N GLU A 127 -13.24 -3.63 14.27
CA GLU A 127 -12.49 -4.05 15.45
C GLU A 127 -11.77 -2.88 16.13
N SER A 128 -11.69 -2.90 17.46
CA SER A 128 -11.00 -1.87 18.25
C SER A 128 -9.49 -1.79 18.00
N GLY A 129 -8.90 -2.88 17.50
CA GLY A 129 -7.50 -2.94 17.10
C GLY A 129 -7.24 -2.57 15.63
N ALA A 130 -8.22 -1.97 14.94
CA ALA A 130 -8.05 -1.51 13.58
C ALA A 130 -7.00 -0.37 13.50
N ASP A 131 -6.04 -0.51 12.59
CA ASP A 131 -4.94 0.44 12.39
C ASP A 131 -5.09 1.11 11.03
N SER A 132 -5.18 2.45 11.03
CA SER A 132 -5.44 3.25 9.84
C SER A 132 -4.23 4.11 9.48
N LYS A 133 -3.90 4.14 8.18
CA LYS A 133 -2.76 4.89 7.65
C LYS A 133 -3.18 5.80 6.50
N PHE A 134 -2.54 6.97 6.42
CA PHE A 134 -2.50 7.82 5.23
C PHE A 134 -1.07 7.91 4.73
N GLU A 135 -0.82 7.41 3.53
CA GLU A 135 0.53 7.26 2.99
C GLU A 135 0.63 7.76 1.55
N MET A 136 1.83 8.22 1.18
CA MET A 136 2.23 8.42 -0.20
C MET A 136 3.00 7.18 -0.66
N ASP A 137 2.65 6.67 -1.83
CA ASP A 137 3.33 5.57 -2.49
C ASP A 137 4.00 6.07 -3.77
N LYS A 138 5.31 5.90 -3.89
CA LYS A 138 6.07 6.25 -5.09
C LYS A 138 6.62 5.01 -5.79
N THR A 139 6.43 4.97 -7.10
CA THR A 139 7.02 3.99 -8.02
C THR A 139 7.72 4.74 -9.15
N ALA A 140 8.47 4.03 -10.00
CA ALA A 140 9.19 4.68 -11.10
C ALA A 140 8.25 5.39 -12.10
N SER A 141 7.01 4.91 -12.22
CA SER A 141 6.02 5.41 -13.19
C SER A 141 4.96 6.32 -12.57
N ALA A 142 4.76 6.30 -11.26
CA ALA A 142 3.66 7.00 -10.62
C ALA A 142 3.91 7.33 -9.14
N THR A 143 3.35 8.45 -8.71
CA THR A 143 3.09 8.78 -7.30
C THR A 143 1.59 8.70 -7.06
N ALA A 144 1.21 8.05 -5.97
CA ALA A 144 -0.17 8.02 -5.52
C ALA A 144 -0.24 8.15 -4.00
N TYR A 145 -1.44 8.32 -3.50
CA TYR A 145 -1.76 8.51 -2.10
C TYR A 145 -2.82 7.48 -1.72
N SER A 146 -2.70 6.89 -0.54
CA SER A 146 -3.63 5.87 -0.11
C SER A 146 -4.06 6.01 1.34
N ARG A 147 -5.35 5.78 1.56
CA ARG A 147 -5.93 5.54 2.88
C ARG A 147 -6.13 4.05 3.01
N SER A 148 -5.69 3.49 4.12
CA SER A 148 -5.97 2.09 4.39
C SER A 148 -6.26 1.87 5.85
N THR A 149 -7.07 0.85 6.12
CA THR A 149 -7.28 0.34 7.46
C THR A 149 -7.09 -1.17 7.44
N LYS A 150 -6.22 -1.66 8.31
CA LYS A 150 -6.03 -3.09 8.53
C LYS A 150 -6.63 -3.51 9.87
N GLN A 151 -7.12 -4.74 9.95
CA GLN A 151 -7.61 -5.32 11.20
C GLN A 151 -7.56 -6.84 11.14
N ASN A 152 -7.41 -7.47 12.30
CA ASN A 152 -7.64 -8.90 12.43
C ASN A 152 -9.14 -9.21 12.38
N PHE A 153 -9.50 -10.41 11.99
CA PHE A 153 -10.90 -10.86 12.04
C PHE A 153 -10.98 -12.36 12.30
N SER A 154 -12.15 -12.82 12.74
CA SER A 154 -12.35 -14.21 13.18
C SER A 154 -12.05 -15.23 12.08
N SER A 155 -11.41 -16.34 12.46
CA SER A 155 -11.16 -17.48 11.57
C SER A 155 -12.45 -18.07 10.98
N GLY A 156 -13.57 -17.98 11.71
CA GLY A 156 -14.88 -18.46 11.27
C GLY A 156 -15.64 -17.51 10.33
N LYS A 157 -15.18 -16.27 10.11
CA LYS A 157 -15.88 -15.34 9.20
C LYS A 157 -15.65 -15.79 7.75
N ASN A 158 -16.73 -16.10 7.05
CA ASN A 158 -16.64 -16.36 5.62
C ASN A 158 -16.57 -15.03 4.84
N LEU A 159 -15.73 -14.97 3.81
CA LEU A 159 -15.64 -13.84 2.88
C LEU A 159 -16.21 -14.32 1.54
N ASN A 160 -17.50 -14.11 1.33
CA ASN A 160 -18.20 -14.62 0.15
C ASN A 160 -19.23 -13.66 -0.47
N LYS A 161 -19.55 -12.55 0.21
CA LYS A 161 -20.43 -11.50 -0.30
C LYS A 161 -19.80 -10.13 -0.16
N MET A 162 -20.16 -9.20 -1.06
CA MET A 162 -19.69 -7.82 -1.00
C MET A 162 -20.01 -7.14 0.34
N LYS A 163 -21.15 -7.50 0.96
CA LYS A 163 -21.50 -7.04 2.32
C LYS A 163 -20.39 -7.31 3.35
N ASP A 164 -19.64 -8.41 3.20
CA ASP A 164 -18.63 -8.82 4.19
C ASP A 164 -17.51 -7.79 4.30
N VAL A 165 -17.21 -7.08 3.20
CA VAL A 165 -16.29 -5.94 3.18
C VAL A 165 -16.85 -4.79 4.02
N THR A 166 -18.10 -4.40 3.82
CA THR A 166 -18.73 -3.32 4.61
C THR A 166 -19.04 -3.71 6.05
N ASP A 167 -19.20 -5.00 6.35
CA ASP A 167 -19.34 -5.47 7.74
C ASP A 167 -18.00 -5.36 8.49
N LEU A 168 -16.87 -5.58 7.80
CA LEU A 168 -15.54 -5.35 8.35
C LEU A 168 -15.18 -3.85 8.38
N TYR A 169 -15.62 -3.10 7.38
CA TYR A 169 -15.33 -1.67 7.24
C TYR A 169 -16.64 -0.87 7.16
N PRO A 170 -17.32 -0.65 8.31
CA PRO A 170 -18.62 0.02 8.34
C PRO A 170 -18.60 1.46 7.83
N VAL A 171 -17.43 2.10 7.79
CA VAL A 171 -17.24 3.38 7.13
C VAL A 171 -16.15 3.22 6.08
N ALA A 172 -16.49 3.50 4.82
CA ALA A 172 -15.58 3.59 3.69
C ALA A 172 -16.10 4.66 2.72
N THR A 173 -15.50 5.86 2.74
CA THR A 173 -16.02 7.03 2.00
C THR A 173 -16.18 6.74 0.51
N GLY A 174 -17.40 6.93 -0.02
CA GLY A 174 -17.67 6.79 -1.44
C GLY A 174 -17.64 5.36 -1.97
N LEU A 175 -17.55 4.35 -1.10
CA LEU A 175 -17.70 2.95 -1.49
C LEU A 175 -19.19 2.59 -1.54
N ASP A 176 -19.73 2.43 -2.74
CA ASP A 176 -21.08 1.95 -3.00
C ASP A 176 -21.04 0.54 -3.59
N ILE A 177 -21.75 -0.41 -2.97
CA ILE A 177 -21.69 -1.83 -3.34
C ILE A 177 -23.07 -2.48 -3.35
N VAL A 178 -23.27 -3.41 -4.27
CA VAL A 178 -24.39 -4.34 -4.26
C VAL A 178 -24.09 -5.42 -3.23
N ARG A 179 -24.62 -5.25 -2.02
CA ARG A 179 -24.26 -6.04 -0.84
C ARG A 179 -24.33 -7.57 -1.04
N ASP A 180 -25.31 -8.05 -1.78
CA ASP A 180 -25.53 -9.48 -2.00
C ASP A 180 -24.72 -10.08 -3.15
N ASP A 181 -23.98 -9.27 -3.92
CA ASP A 181 -23.12 -9.78 -4.98
C ASP A 181 -22.01 -10.68 -4.43
N PRO A 182 -21.57 -11.69 -5.20
CA PRO A 182 -20.47 -12.56 -4.79
C PRO A 182 -19.19 -11.76 -4.56
N LEU A 183 -18.52 -12.03 -3.45
CA LEU A 183 -17.14 -11.62 -3.20
C LEU A 183 -16.26 -12.87 -3.33
N VAL A 184 -15.37 -12.86 -4.32
CA VAL A 184 -14.55 -14.03 -4.64
C VAL A 184 -13.07 -13.64 -4.71
N VAL A 185 -12.20 -14.63 -4.55
CA VAL A 185 -10.76 -14.41 -4.72
C VAL A 185 -10.48 -14.08 -6.20
N VAL A 186 -9.84 -12.94 -6.44
CA VAL A 186 -9.49 -12.47 -7.78
C VAL A 186 -8.58 -13.50 -8.46
N GLY A 187 -9.01 -14.01 -9.61
CA GLY A 187 -8.27 -15.03 -10.36
C GLY A 187 -8.08 -16.37 -9.65
N GLY A 188 -8.77 -16.62 -8.52
CA GLY A 188 -8.54 -17.79 -7.67
C GLY A 188 -7.15 -17.82 -7.02
N LEU A 189 -6.45 -16.68 -6.99
CA LEU A 189 -5.07 -16.58 -6.53
C LEU A 189 -4.92 -16.62 -5.01
N SER A 190 -4.14 -17.58 -4.53
CA SER A 190 -3.71 -17.69 -3.14
C SER A 190 -2.19 -17.57 -3.07
N ILE A 191 -1.69 -16.34 -3.14
CA ILE A 191 -0.26 -16.05 -3.28
C ILE A 191 0.49 -16.34 -1.98
N TRP A 192 1.63 -17.01 -2.09
CA TRP A 192 2.54 -17.17 -0.96
C TRP A 192 3.54 -16.00 -0.93
N GLU A 193 3.51 -15.19 0.13
CA GLU A 193 4.38 -14.03 0.31
C GLU A 193 5.49 -14.36 1.32
N LYS A 194 6.73 -14.07 0.93
CA LYS A 194 7.89 -14.04 1.83
C LYS A 194 8.40 -12.60 1.90
N THR A 195 8.59 -12.08 3.11
CA THR A 195 9.23 -10.76 3.32
C THR A 195 10.59 -10.92 3.98
N TYR A 196 11.51 -10.05 3.58
CA TYR A 196 12.80 -9.88 4.18
C TYR A 196 12.93 -8.42 4.60
N ASP A 197 13.22 -8.18 5.87
CA ASP A 197 13.21 -6.85 6.49
C ASP A 197 14.49 -6.65 7.31
N GLY A 198 14.74 -5.44 7.76
CA GLY A 198 15.78 -5.16 8.77
C GLY A 198 16.81 -4.08 8.45
N PRO A 199 17.21 -3.80 7.19
CA PRO A 199 18.07 -2.66 6.93
C PRO A 199 17.31 -1.37 7.17
N ASP A 200 17.96 -0.43 7.83
CA ASP A 200 17.44 0.91 8.05
C ASP A 200 18.46 1.97 7.61
N SER A 201 17.98 3.17 7.29
CA SER A 201 18.84 4.31 6.98
C SER A 201 18.48 5.50 7.84
N ASP A 202 19.47 6.14 8.46
CA ASP A 202 19.30 7.45 9.06
C ASP A 202 19.20 8.53 7.96
N LEU A 203 18.01 9.09 7.74
CA LEU A 203 17.82 10.22 6.83
C LEU A 203 18.03 11.58 7.53
N GLY A 204 18.41 11.59 8.80
CA GLY A 204 18.67 12.75 9.65
C GLY A 204 17.65 12.87 10.78
N GLN A 205 16.43 13.35 10.48
CA GLN A 205 15.36 13.47 11.49
C GLN A 205 14.41 12.27 11.49
N GLN A 206 14.46 11.43 10.47
CA GLN A 206 13.63 10.25 10.30
C GLN A 206 14.49 9.09 9.79
N GLY A 207 14.07 7.87 10.12
CA GLY A 207 14.62 6.65 9.54
C GLY A 207 13.91 6.26 8.24
N ALA A 208 14.55 5.39 7.46
CA ALA A 208 13.93 4.67 6.37
C ALA A 208 14.05 3.16 6.58
N ASP A 209 12.94 2.45 6.66
CA ASP A 209 12.91 1.00 6.87
C ASP A 209 12.81 0.28 5.53
N PHE A 210 13.76 -0.61 5.22
CA PHE A 210 13.82 -1.31 3.94
C PHE A 210 13.22 -2.70 4.02
N THR A 211 12.42 -3.07 3.03
CA THR A 211 11.85 -4.41 2.89
C THR A 211 12.03 -4.95 1.47
N VAL A 212 12.33 -6.24 1.34
CA VAL A 212 12.14 -7.00 0.10
C VAL A 212 10.96 -7.93 0.29
N SER A 213 10.01 -7.91 -0.65
CA SER A 213 8.83 -8.76 -0.64
C SER A 213 8.76 -9.57 -1.94
N LEU A 214 8.61 -10.88 -1.77
CA LEU A 214 8.60 -11.87 -2.84
C LEU A 214 7.25 -12.60 -2.83
N TRP A 215 6.62 -12.70 -3.99
CA TRP A 215 5.37 -13.42 -4.19
C TRP A 215 5.60 -14.67 -5.03
N TYR A 216 5.05 -15.79 -4.58
CA TYR A 216 5.11 -17.10 -5.23
C TYR A 216 3.68 -17.56 -5.51
N LEU A 217 3.46 -18.30 -6.60
CA LEU A 217 2.15 -18.88 -6.87
C LEU A 217 1.80 -19.94 -5.83
N ASN A 218 2.79 -20.71 -5.39
CA ASN A 218 2.66 -21.75 -4.39
C ASN A 218 3.82 -21.70 -3.38
N GLU A 219 3.62 -22.30 -2.21
CA GLU A 219 4.65 -22.38 -1.15
C GLU A 219 5.90 -23.15 -1.60
N SER A 220 5.72 -24.19 -2.43
CA SER A 220 6.79 -25.04 -2.96
C SER A 220 7.60 -24.40 -4.09
N ASP A 221 7.14 -23.29 -4.67
CA ASP A 221 7.84 -22.65 -5.77
C ASP A 221 9.13 -22.01 -5.27
N THR A 222 10.22 -22.20 -6.01
CA THR A 222 11.52 -21.61 -5.64
C THR A 222 11.77 -20.26 -6.28
N THR A 223 11.07 -19.94 -7.38
CA THR A 223 11.18 -18.66 -8.10
C THR A 223 9.93 -17.82 -7.87
N PRO A 224 10.06 -16.58 -7.40
CA PRO A 224 8.90 -15.70 -7.25
C PRO A 224 8.37 -15.23 -8.61
N VAL A 225 7.09 -14.90 -8.65
CA VAL A 225 6.42 -14.24 -9.80
C VAL A 225 6.48 -12.71 -9.71
N VAL A 226 6.61 -12.17 -8.49
CA VAL A 226 6.85 -10.74 -8.25
C VAL A 226 7.93 -10.60 -7.18
N ALA A 227 8.90 -9.72 -7.43
CA ALA A 227 9.88 -9.28 -6.46
C ALA A 227 9.85 -7.75 -6.37
N GLU A 228 9.77 -7.22 -5.16
CA GLU A 228 9.68 -5.79 -4.88
C GLU A 228 10.65 -5.44 -3.76
N ALA A 229 11.44 -4.38 -3.95
CA ALA A 229 12.12 -3.71 -2.86
C ALA A 229 11.41 -2.40 -2.56
N SER A 230 11.21 -2.11 -1.29
CA SER A 230 10.68 -0.84 -0.83
C SER A 230 11.46 -0.29 0.35
N PHE A 231 11.30 1.02 0.57
CA PHE A 231 11.60 1.60 1.87
C PHE A 231 10.51 2.58 2.27
N THR A 232 10.24 2.65 3.58
CA THR A 232 9.23 3.53 4.16
C THR A 232 9.87 4.56 5.06
N VAL A 233 9.46 5.82 4.92
CA VAL A 233 9.81 6.91 5.84
C VAL A 233 8.54 7.36 6.54
N GLU A 234 8.48 7.23 7.86
CA GLU A 234 7.38 7.72 8.68
C GLU A 234 7.71 9.08 9.30
N ALA A 235 6.72 9.98 9.36
CA ALA A 235 6.85 11.30 9.97
C ALA A 235 5.60 11.64 10.80
N SER A 236 5.81 11.98 12.07
CA SER A 236 4.73 12.46 12.94
C SER A 236 4.10 13.72 12.33
N GLY A 237 2.78 13.71 12.17
CA GLY A 237 2.04 14.83 11.55
C GLY A 237 2.40 15.12 10.09
N GLY A 238 3.13 14.22 9.41
CA GLY A 238 3.53 14.40 8.01
C GLY A 238 4.62 15.46 7.78
N ASP A 239 5.37 15.84 8.81
CA ASP A 239 6.46 16.81 8.70
C ASP A 239 7.76 16.18 8.16
N PHE A 240 7.87 16.13 6.83
CA PHE A 240 9.07 15.69 6.14
C PHE A 240 9.98 16.89 5.82
N THR A 241 11.15 16.94 6.45
CA THR A 241 12.12 18.00 6.12
C THR A 241 12.60 17.91 4.67
N ASN A 242 13.08 19.05 4.14
CA ASN A 242 13.70 19.09 2.81
C ASN A 242 14.86 18.10 2.67
N LYS A 243 15.70 17.96 3.70
CA LYS A 243 16.83 17.03 3.67
C LYS A 243 16.37 15.57 3.60
N VAL A 244 15.37 15.21 4.41
CA VAL A 244 14.81 13.85 4.39
C VAL A 244 14.18 13.56 3.03
N THR A 245 13.41 14.51 2.48
CA THR A 245 12.84 14.37 1.13
C THR A 245 13.93 14.19 0.07
N GLN A 246 14.97 15.02 0.07
CA GLN A 246 16.08 14.91 -0.90
C GLN A 246 16.82 13.57 -0.80
N ARG A 247 17.08 13.10 0.43
CA ARG A 247 17.75 11.82 0.68
C ARG A 247 16.88 10.64 0.26
N SER A 248 15.58 10.66 0.56
CA SER A 248 14.64 9.64 0.07
C SER A 248 14.61 9.59 -1.46
N GLU A 249 14.56 10.75 -2.13
CA GLU A 249 14.59 10.81 -3.60
C GLU A 249 15.92 10.31 -4.16
N LEU A 250 17.05 10.59 -3.51
CA LEU A 250 18.35 10.05 -3.91
C LEU A 250 18.40 8.52 -3.77
N ILE A 251 17.91 7.96 -2.66
CA ILE A 251 17.80 6.51 -2.47
C ILE A 251 16.92 5.90 -3.56
N PHE A 252 15.72 6.45 -3.73
CA PHE A 252 14.76 5.93 -4.70
C PHE A 252 15.28 5.99 -6.14
N ASN A 253 15.83 7.12 -6.57
CA ASN A 253 16.41 7.27 -7.90
C ASN A 253 17.56 6.28 -8.12
N THR A 254 18.42 6.09 -7.11
CA THR A 254 19.49 5.09 -7.17
C THR A 254 18.93 3.68 -7.36
N MET A 255 17.93 3.29 -6.56
CA MET A 255 17.25 2.00 -6.70
C MET A 255 16.69 1.79 -8.12
N THR A 256 16.06 2.82 -8.70
CA THR A 256 15.49 2.72 -10.07
C THR A 256 16.54 2.58 -11.18
N GLN A 257 17.78 3.03 -10.94
CA GLN A 257 18.88 2.99 -11.92
C GLN A 257 19.69 1.69 -11.86
N MET A 258 19.47 0.84 -10.85
CA MET A 258 20.13 -0.45 -10.69
C MET A 258 19.59 -1.49 -11.69
N SER A 259 19.83 -1.27 -12.99
CA SER A 259 19.28 -2.06 -14.10
C SER A 259 19.63 -3.56 -14.08
N SER A 260 20.70 -3.96 -13.38
CA SER A 260 21.02 -5.35 -13.10
C SER A 260 19.94 -6.02 -12.24
N TRP A 261 19.33 -5.27 -11.32
CA TRP A 261 18.32 -5.72 -10.36
C TRP A 261 16.89 -5.41 -10.78
N THR A 262 16.63 -4.22 -11.32
CA THR A 262 15.27 -3.73 -11.57
C THR A 262 14.61 -4.37 -12.79
N ALA A 263 13.30 -4.59 -12.71
CA ALA A 263 12.44 -5.00 -13.82
C ALA A 263 11.50 -3.83 -14.20
N PRO A 264 11.93 -2.89 -15.08
CA PRO A 264 11.20 -1.64 -15.33
C PRO A 264 9.85 -1.83 -16.01
N THR A 265 9.62 -2.97 -16.67
CA THR A 265 8.34 -3.34 -17.30
C THR A 265 7.42 -4.15 -16.39
N ALA A 266 7.85 -4.46 -15.16
CA ALA A 266 7.01 -5.18 -14.22
C ALA A 266 5.90 -4.26 -13.69
N ILE A 267 4.78 -4.87 -13.32
CA ILE A 267 3.57 -4.17 -12.86
C ILE A 267 3.38 -4.32 -11.35
N PRO A 268 2.84 -3.30 -10.64
CA PRO A 268 2.60 -3.38 -9.21
C PRO A 268 1.72 -4.57 -8.80
N LYS A 269 1.93 -5.07 -7.59
CA LYS A 269 1.25 -6.25 -7.01
C LYS A 269 -0.26 -6.32 -7.22
N THR A 270 -0.99 -5.24 -6.92
CA THR A 270 -2.45 -5.23 -7.11
C THR A 270 -2.82 -5.34 -8.59
N ASN A 271 -2.12 -4.61 -9.48
CA ASN A 271 -2.34 -4.71 -10.92
C ASN A 271 -1.99 -6.09 -11.46
N TRP A 272 -0.92 -6.72 -10.94
CA TRP A 272 -0.52 -8.07 -11.29
C TRP A 272 -1.63 -9.09 -11.02
N VAL A 273 -2.31 -9.02 -9.87
CA VAL A 273 -3.41 -9.93 -9.52
C VAL A 273 -4.57 -9.84 -10.52
N TYR A 274 -4.98 -8.63 -10.90
CA TYR A 274 -6.06 -8.46 -11.87
C TYR A 274 -5.65 -8.78 -13.31
N GLN A 275 -4.35 -8.69 -13.65
CA GLN A 275 -3.85 -9.10 -14.96
C GLN A 275 -3.62 -10.61 -15.08
N TYR A 276 -3.47 -11.32 -13.95
CA TYR A 276 -3.34 -12.79 -13.96
C TYR A 276 -4.57 -13.48 -14.55
N ASN A 277 -5.77 -12.97 -14.24
CA ASN A 277 -7.00 -13.32 -14.95
C ASN A 277 -7.68 -12.04 -15.47
N PRO A 278 -7.37 -11.60 -16.69
CA PRO A 278 -7.90 -10.34 -17.22
C PRO A 278 -9.41 -10.38 -17.45
N SER A 279 -10.01 -11.57 -17.57
CA SER A 279 -11.46 -11.72 -17.71
C SER A 279 -12.23 -11.54 -16.40
N PHE A 280 -11.54 -11.50 -15.26
CA PHE A 280 -12.18 -11.45 -13.95
C PHE A 280 -13.14 -10.25 -13.79
N CYS A 281 -12.75 -9.07 -14.30
CA CYS A 281 -13.58 -7.87 -14.24
C CYS A 281 -14.56 -7.71 -15.41
N SER A 282 -14.65 -8.70 -16.31
CA SER A 282 -15.53 -8.66 -17.48
C SER A 282 -16.41 -9.89 -17.61
N SER A 283 -16.24 -10.90 -16.75
CA SER A 283 -16.91 -12.20 -16.79
C SER A 283 -18.41 -12.19 -16.44
N GLY A 284 -19.09 -11.05 -16.56
CA GLY A 284 -20.51 -10.88 -16.28
C GLY A 284 -21.26 -9.97 -17.26
N GLN A 285 -20.57 -9.39 -18.23
CA GLN A 285 -21.20 -8.71 -19.35
C GLN A 285 -21.25 -9.71 -20.50
N GLY A 286 -22.46 -10.04 -20.96
CA GLY A 286 -22.66 -10.89 -22.13
C GLY A 286 -21.77 -10.42 -23.28
N ALA A 287 -21.25 -11.39 -24.03
CA ALA A 287 -20.49 -11.17 -25.24
C ALA A 287 -21.29 -10.26 -26.19
N GLU A 288 -20.97 -8.98 -26.22
CA GLU A 288 -21.07 -8.09 -27.38
C GLU A 288 -20.50 -6.70 -27.06
N ILE A 289 -19.77 -6.16 -28.05
CA ILE A 289 -19.25 -4.79 -28.19
C ILE A 289 -17.82 -4.53 -27.65
N GLU A 290 -16.91 -4.73 -28.61
CA GLU A 290 -15.76 -3.89 -28.99
C GLU A 290 -14.87 -3.23 -27.94
N ALA A 291 -13.58 -3.55 -28.10
CA ALA A 291 -12.45 -2.97 -27.40
C ALA A 291 -12.41 -1.44 -27.49
N SER A 292 -12.59 -0.79 -26.36
CA SER A 292 -11.91 0.47 -26.05
C SER A 292 -11.11 0.27 -24.76
N ALA A 293 -9.90 -0.26 -24.92
CA ALA A 293 -8.91 -0.31 -23.87
C ALA A 293 -8.36 1.10 -23.60
N THR A 294 -9.11 1.93 -22.88
CA THR A 294 -8.50 2.98 -22.08
C THR A 294 -8.14 2.36 -20.74
N ALA A 295 -6.88 1.95 -20.62
CA ALA A 295 -6.26 1.69 -19.33
C ALA A 295 -6.44 2.94 -18.47
N GLN A 296 -7.36 2.87 -17.50
CA GLN A 296 -7.38 3.84 -16.41
C GLN A 296 -6.05 3.67 -15.66
N PRO A 297 -5.24 4.73 -15.52
CA PRO A 297 -3.96 4.63 -14.87
C PRO A 297 -4.19 4.31 -13.39
N PHE A 298 -3.65 3.17 -12.95
CA PHE A 298 -3.21 2.93 -11.58
C PHE A 298 -1.70 2.84 -11.56
#